data_AF-A0A4R2PQ26-F1
#
_entry.id   AF-A0A4R2PQ26-F1
#
_cell.length_a   1.000
_cell.length_b   1.000
_cell.length_c   1.000
_cell.angle_alpha   90.00
_cell.angle_beta   90.00
_cell.angle_gamma   90.00
#
_symmetry.space_group_name_H-M   'P 1'
#
loop_
_entity.id
_entity.type
_entity.pdbx_description
1 polymer ?
#
loop_
_entity_poly.entity_id
_entity_poly.type
_entity_poly.pdbx_seq_one_letter_code
_entity_poly.pdbx_strand_id
1 'polypeptide(L)'
;MLVRLVNERGPTRSICPSEAAKALGGDDWRPWLKPVRARAQVLAAAGRLRILRKGKAVADPASVKGVIRLSAPEEGAVERPAADATAPDHSTTHRGGAGDAG
;
A
#
# COMPACT_ATOMS: atom_id res chain seq x y z
N MET A 1 10.33 0.36 -7.26
CA MET A 1 9.20 1.22 -7.65
C MET A 1 7.99 1.04 -6.72
N LEU A 2 7.27 -0.08 -6.72
CA LEU A 2 6.07 -0.26 -5.86
C LEU A 2 6.28 0.07 -4.37
N VAL A 3 7.36 -0.47 -3.78
CA VAL A 3 7.72 -0.16 -2.38
C VAL A 3 7.98 1.33 -2.17
N ARG A 4 8.58 2.03 -3.16
CA ARG A 4 8.80 3.48 -3.06
C ARG A 4 7.47 4.24 -3.06
N LEU A 5 6.59 3.96 -4.01
CA LEU A 5 5.26 4.59 -4.07
C LEU A 5 4.43 4.37 -2.79
N VAL A 6 4.55 3.20 -2.19
CA VAL A 6 3.91 2.87 -0.91
C VAL A 6 4.55 3.66 0.23
N ASN A 7 5.88 3.71 0.30
CA ASN A 7 6.60 4.45 1.34
C ASN A 7 6.36 5.97 1.23
N GLU A 8 6.31 6.53 0.02
CA GLU A 8 5.99 7.94 -0.25
C GLU A 8 4.58 8.30 0.22
N ARG A 9 3.64 7.35 0.23
CA ARG A 9 2.31 7.57 0.82
C ARG A 9 2.30 7.47 2.34
N GLY A 10 3.28 6.82 2.93
CA GLY A 10 3.37 6.57 4.37
C GLY A 10 2.76 5.22 4.81
N PRO A 11 3.14 4.76 6.01
CA PRO A 11 2.91 3.38 6.47
C PRO A 11 1.43 3.05 6.72
N THR A 12 0.60 4.04 7.02
CA THR A 12 -0.84 3.89 7.25
C THR A 12 -1.67 3.96 5.98
N ARG A 13 -1.06 4.39 4.87
CA ARG A 13 -1.76 4.59 3.60
C ARG A 13 -1.56 3.39 2.68
N SER A 14 -2.46 3.31 1.72
CA SER A 14 -2.41 2.28 0.69
C SER A 14 -2.65 2.89 -0.69
N ILE A 15 -2.07 2.27 -1.70
CA ILE A 15 -2.23 2.66 -3.11
C ILE A 15 -3.06 1.64 -3.87
N CYS A 16 -3.75 2.10 -4.91
CA CYS A 16 -4.40 1.19 -5.85
C CYS A 16 -3.39 0.67 -6.90
N PRO A 17 -3.53 -0.58 -7.38
CA PRO A 17 -2.68 -1.10 -8.45
C PRO A 17 -2.78 -0.27 -9.75
N SER A 18 -3.93 0.37 -10.00
CA SER A 18 -4.11 1.29 -11.13
C SER A 18 -3.27 2.56 -11.00
N GLU A 19 -3.07 3.09 -9.79
CA GLU A 19 -2.20 4.27 -9.59
C GLU A 19 -0.74 3.92 -9.86
N ALA A 20 -0.29 2.76 -9.37
CA ALA A 20 1.03 2.24 -9.68
C ALA A 20 1.21 1.95 -11.19
N ALA A 21 0.17 1.45 -11.85
CA ALA A 21 0.18 1.24 -13.30
C ALA A 21 0.22 2.56 -14.08
N LYS A 22 -0.52 3.58 -13.65
CA LYS A 22 -0.47 4.94 -14.23
C LYS A 22 0.89 5.60 -14.06
N ALA A 23 1.54 5.40 -12.92
CA ALA A 23 2.90 5.88 -12.71
C ALA A 23 3.95 5.19 -13.62
N LEU A 24 3.63 4.03 -14.21
CA LEU A 24 4.50 3.34 -15.18
C LEU A 24 4.12 3.63 -16.64
N GLY A 25 2.83 3.54 -16.95
CA GLY A 25 2.31 3.52 -18.32
C GLY A 25 1.61 4.80 -18.75
N GLY A 26 1.51 5.82 -17.90
CA GLY A 26 0.79 7.05 -18.21
C GLY A 26 -0.65 6.78 -18.65
N ASP A 27 -1.01 7.26 -19.83
CA ASP A 27 -2.31 7.05 -20.47
C ASP A 27 -2.57 5.59 -20.85
N ASP A 28 -1.53 4.83 -21.23
CA ASP A 28 -1.59 3.40 -21.60
C ASP A 28 -1.31 2.47 -20.40
N TRP A 29 -1.87 2.80 -19.23
CA TRP A 29 -1.63 2.04 -17.99
C TRP A 29 -2.33 0.67 -17.93
N ARG A 30 -3.35 0.41 -18.76
CA ARG A 30 -4.14 -0.83 -18.74
C ARG A 30 -3.29 -2.10 -18.90
N PRO A 31 -2.37 -2.21 -19.88
CA PRO A 31 -1.47 -3.37 -20.00
C PRO A 31 -0.54 -3.54 -18.79
N TRP A 32 -0.20 -2.44 -18.08
CA TRP A 32 0.68 -2.48 -16.91
C TRP A 32 0.02 -3.04 -15.65
N LEU A 33 -1.31 -3.18 -15.61
CA LEU A 33 -2.01 -3.79 -14.46
C LEU A 33 -1.53 -5.21 -14.16
N LYS A 34 -1.34 -6.05 -15.20
CA LYS A 34 -0.91 -7.43 -15.04
C LYS A 34 0.51 -7.52 -14.45
N PRO A 35 1.54 -6.85 -15.00
CA PRO A 35 2.88 -6.87 -14.43
C PRO A 35 2.94 -6.19 -13.05
N VAL A 36 2.18 -5.11 -12.82
CA VAL A 36 2.09 -4.47 -11.49
C VAL A 36 1.55 -5.45 -10.45
N ARG A 37 0.46 -6.17 -10.76
CA ARG A 37 -0.11 -7.18 -9.87
C ARG A 37 0.88 -8.31 -9.59
N ALA A 38 1.51 -8.86 -10.62
CA ALA A 38 2.51 -9.91 -10.45
C ALA A 38 3.67 -9.45 -9.56
N ARG A 39 4.18 -8.23 -9.78
CA ARG A 39 5.26 -7.68 -8.96
C ARG A 39 4.82 -7.43 -7.52
N ALA A 40 3.59 -6.95 -7.31
CA ALA A 40 3.03 -6.79 -5.97
C ALA A 40 2.94 -8.13 -5.24
N GLN A 41 2.50 -9.20 -5.91
CA GLN A 41 2.43 -10.53 -5.32
C GLN A 41 3.80 -11.05 -4.88
N VAL A 42 4.82 -10.92 -5.75
CA VAL A 42 6.19 -11.31 -5.42
C VAL A 42 6.72 -10.55 -4.21
N LEU A 43 6.50 -9.24 -4.17
CA LEU A 43 6.96 -8.40 -3.06
C LEU A 43 6.18 -8.67 -1.77
N ALA A 44 4.90 -9.03 -1.87
CA ALA A 44 4.08 -9.42 -0.72
C ALA A 44 4.52 -10.76 -0.14
N ALA A 45 4.80 -11.74 -1.00
CA ALA A 45 5.36 -13.03 -0.59
C ALA A 45 6.73 -12.87 0.08
N ALA A 46 7.52 -11.88 -0.36
CA ALA A 46 8.81 -11.54 0.24
C ALA A 46 8.70 -10.68 1.53
N GLY A 47 7.49 -10.40 2.03
CA GLY A 47 7.28 -9.58 3.23
C GLY A 47 7.59 -8.09 3.06
N ARG A 48 7.87 -7.63 1.83
CA ARG A 48 8.26 -6.23 1.55
C ARG A 48 7.08 -5.28 1.36
N LEU A 49 5.88 -5.82 1.19
CA LEU A 49 4.62 -5.07 1.13
C LEU A 49 3.45 -5.95 1.53
N ARG A 50 2.29 -5.34 1.75
CA ARG A 50 1.05 -6.07 2.04
C ARG A 50 0.01 -5.81 0.96
N ILE A 51 -0.75 -6.85 0.64
CA ILE A 51 -1.94 -6.73 -0.19
C ILE A 51 -3.15 -6.74 0.74
N LEU A 52 -3.92 -5.66 0.71
CA LEU A 52 -5.13 -5.50 1.48
C LEU A 52 -6.36 -5.68 0.58
N ARG A 53 -7.40 -6.31 1.12
CA ARG A 53 -8.72 -6.43 0.49
C ARG A 53 -9.79 -6.10 1.52
N LYS A 54 -10.69 -5.17 1.18
CA LYS A 54 -11.71 -4.66 2.12
C LYS A 54 -11.10 -4.24 3.47
N GLY A 55 -9.91 -3.61 3.44
CA GLY A 55 -9.17 -3.17 4.62
C GLY A 55 -8.41 -4.27 5.39
N LYS A 56 -8.52 -5.54 5.00
CA LYS A 56 -7.84 -6.66 5.67
C LYS A 56 -6.65 -7.15 4.88
N ALA A 57 -5.54 -7.47 5.55
CA ALA A 57 -4.40 -8.12 4.91
C ALA A 57 -4.80 -9.50 4.39
N VAL A 58 -4.42 -9.79 3.15
CA VAL A 58 -4.67 -11.06 2.50
C VAL A 58 -3.52 -12.01 2.81
N ALA A 59 -3.83 -13.18 3.38
CA ALA A 59 -2.83 -14.22 3.67
C ALA A 59 -2.17 -14.76 2.38
N ASP A 60 -2.99 -15.00 1.35
CA ASP A 60 -2.54 -15.53 0.06
C ASP A 60 -2.56 -14.47 -1.05
N PRO A 61 -1.46 -13.74 -1.27
CA PRO A 61 -1.40 -12.69 -2.29
C PRO A 61 -1.59 -13.24 -3.72
N ALA A 62 -1.21 -14.49 -3.97
CA ALA A 62 -1.36 -15.13 -5.28
C ALA A 62 -2.83 -15.39 -5.68
N SER A 63 -3.71 -15.65 -4.70
CA SER A 63 -5.12 -15.97 -4.92
C SER A 63 -6.02 -14.74 -4.98
N VAL A 64 -5.49 -13.56 -4.64
CA VAL A 64 -6.29 -12.34 -4.54
C VAL A 64 -6.83 -11.90 -5.90
N LYS A 65 -8.15 -11.70 -5.98
CA LYS A 65 -8.85 -11.20 -7.18
C LYS A 65 -9.64 -9.94 -6.86
N GLY A 66 -9.88 -9.14 -7.91
CA GLY A 66 -10.69 -7.92 -7.83
C GLY A 66 -9.93 -6.70 -7.32
N VAL A 67 -10.63 -5.86 -6.55
CA VAL A 67 -10.10 -4.62 -5.97
C VAL A 67 -9.18 -4.95 -4.81
N ILE A 68 -7.93 -4.54 -4.95
CA ILE A 68 -6.88 -4.70 -3.95
C ILE A 68 -6.20 -3.37 -3.68
N ARG A 69 -5.59 -3.26 -2.51
CA ARG A 69 -4.82 -2.10 -2.08
C ARG A 69 -3.44 -2.58 -1.66
N LEU A 70 -2.40 -1.82 -1.97
CA LEU A 70 -1.03 -2.15 -1.58
C LEU A 70 -0.62 -1.22 -0.45
N SER A 71 -0.13 -1.76 0.66
CA SER A 71 0.35 -0.99 1.81
C SER A 71 1.76 -1.42 2.22
N ALA A 72 2.37 -0.63 3.10
CA ALA A 72 3.64 -0.98 3.71
C ALA A 72 3.52 -2.30 4.48
N PRO A 73 4.63 -3.04 4.68
CA PRO A 73 4.67 -4.09 5.69
C PRO A 73 4.42 -3.46 7.07
N GLU A 74 3.87 -4.20 8.05
CA GLU A 74 3.99 -3.68 9.42
C GLU A 74 5.44 -3.70 9.85
N GLU A 75 5.72 -2.74 10.72
CA GLU A 75 6.92 -2.45 11.49
C GLU A 75 7.65 -3.67 12.12
N GLY A 76 7.17 -4.91 11.98
CA GLY A 76 7.79 -6.12 12.53
C GLY A 76 8.24 -7.18 11.52
N ALA A 77 8.02 -7.00 10.21
CA ALA A 77 8.29 -8.06 9.21
C ALA A 77 9.52 -7.82 8.31
N VAL A 78 10.14 -6.64 8.36
CA VAL A 78 11.33 -6.32 7.56
C VAL A 78 12.42 -5.85 8.50
N GLU A 79 13.44 -6.69 8.72
CA GLU A 79 14.73 -6.23 9.22
C GLU A 79 15.20 -5.08 8.31
N ARG A 80 15.16 -3.85 8.83
CA ARG A 80 15.53 -2.63 8.11
C ARG A 80 17.01 -2.68 7.74
N PRO A 81 17.41 -2.62 6.46
CA PRO A 81 18.64 -1.91 6.14
C PRO A 81 18.33 -0.42 6.31
N ALA A 82 18.94 0.18 7.32
CA ALA A 82 18.88 1.59 7.64
C ALA A 82 19.20 2.44 6.40
N ALA A 83 18.19 3.04 5.79
CA ALA A 83 18.37 4.14 4.88
C ALA A 83 17.13 5.02 4.95
N ASP A 84 17.35 6.20 5.55
CA ASP A 84 16.52 7.39 5.53
C ASP A 84 15.36 7.46 6.54
N ALA A 85 15.72 7.91 7.74
CA ALA A 85 14.82 8.65 8.61
C ALA A 85 14.88 10.13 8.19
N THR A 86 13.89 10.60 7.43
CA THR A 86 13.50 12.01 7.20
C THR A 86 12.21 11.93 6.36
N ALA A 87 11.03 12.45 6.69
CA ALA A 87 10.49 13.32 7.73
C ALA A 87 8.92 13.21 7.63
N PRO A 88 8.11 14.18 8.08
CA PRO A 88 7.66 14.40 9.45
C PRO A 88 6.12 14.19 9.63
N ASP A 89 5.71 14.45 10.87
CA ASP A 89 4.33 14.57 11.40
C ASP A 89 3.27 15.00 10.38
N HIS A 90 2.16 14.27 10.35
CA HIS A 90 0.89 14.80 9.86
C HIS A 90 -0.17 14.57 10.94
N SER A 91 -0.08 15.40 11.97
CA SER A 91 -1.26 15.94 12.63
C SER A 91 -2.19 16.53 11.57
N THR A 92 -3.28 15.80 11.27
CA THR A 92 -4.51 16.40 10.76
C THR A 92 -5.66 15.72 11.47
N THR A 93 -6.04 16.37 12.56
CA THR A 93 -7.40 16.57 13.03
C THR A 93 -8.49 15.90 12.19
N HIS A 94 -9.13 14.90 12.77
CA HIS A 94 -10.59 14.88 12.77
C HIS A 94 -11.05 14.86 14.23
N ARG A 95 -10.96 16.04 14.85
CA ARG A 95 -11.83 16.38 15.98
C ARG A 95 -13.22 16.57 15.42
N GLY A 96 -14.17 15.81 15.94
CA GLY A 96 -15.59 15.92 15.65
C GLY A 96 -16.34 14.93 16.53
N GLY A 97 -16.20 15.11 17.85
CA GLY A 97 -17.04 14.45 18.83
C GLY A 97 -18.38 15.18 18.98
N ALA A 98 -19.43 14.39 19.19
CA ALA A 98 -20.62 14.65 20.01
C ALA A 98 -21.34 13.29 20.06
N GLY A 99 -21.52 12.59 21.18
CA GLY A 99 -21.75 13.10 22.53
C GLY A 99 -23.25 13.39 22.70
N ASP A 100 -23.88 12.57 23.54
CA ASP A 100 -25.21 12.68 24.17
C ASP A 100 -26.45 12.45 23.28
N ALA A 101 -27.29 11.43 23.56
CA ALA A 101 -28.16 11.20 24.74
C ALA A 101 -29.46 12.02 24.66
N GLY A 102 -30.59 11.31 24.73
CA GLY A 102 -31.94 11.85 24.68
C GLY A 102 -32.91 10.91 23.99
#